data_AF-A0A653D5D4-F1
#
_entry.id   AF-A0A653D5D4-F1
#
_cell.length_a   1.000
_cell.length_b   1.000
_cell.length_c   1.000
_cell.angle_alpha   90.00
_cell.angle_beta   90.00
_cell.angle_gamma   90.00
#
_symmetry.space_group_name_H-M   'P 1'
#
loop_
_entity.id
_entity.type
_entity.pdbx_description
1 polymer ?
#
loop_
_entity_poly.entity_id
_entity_poly.type
_entity_poly.pdbx_seq_one_letter_code
_entity_poly.pdbx_strand_id
1 'polypeptide(L)'
;MGALLVYDIAKHLTYENVERWLRELRDHADQNIVIMLVGNKSDLRHLIAVTTEEATAFAERNGLSFIETSALDSTNVDMAFQNIFTEIYRIVSQKQIRDPPEGDTIRPQNFEPIDVKPTMNTDSVRKQCCQ
;
A
#
# COMPACT_ATOMS: atom_id res chain seq x y z
N MET A 1 5.75 3.29 -6.87
CA MET A 1 4.99 3.49 -8.13
C MET A 1 4.04 2.31 -8.33
N GLY A 2 3.08 2.40 -9.25
CA GLY A 2 2.25 1.24 -9.60
C GLY A 2 1.93 1.17 -11.08
N ALA A 3 1.62 -0.04 -11.55
CA ALA A 3 1.28 -0.34 -12.95
C ALA A 3 0.07 -1.26 -13.04
N LEU A 4 -0.81 -0.95 -14.00
CA LEU A 4 -1.89 -1.84 -14.43
C LEU A 4 -1.42 -2.60 -15.67
N LEU A 5 -1.37 -3.92 -15.58
CA LEU A 5 -1.00 -4.82 -16.66
C LEU A 5 -2.28 -5.35 -17.30
N VAL A 6 -2.69 -4.73 -18.40
CA VAL A 6 -4.04 -4.91 -18.96
C VAL A 6 -4.00 -5.86 -20.17
N TYR A 7 -4.92 -6.82 -20.20
CA TYR A 7 -5.22 -7.64 -21.37
C TYR A 7 -6.72 -7.61 -21.69
N ASP A 8 -7.12 -8.10 -22.86
CA ASP A 8 -8.51 -8.21 -23.31
C ASP A 8 -8.99 -9.65 -23.11
N ILE A 9 -10.03 -9.85 -22.29
CA ILE A 9 -10.54 -11.20 -21.96
C ILE A 9 -11.06 -11.97 -23.19
N ALA A 10 -11.42 -11.26 -24.26
CA ALA A 10 -11.92 -11.86 -25.49
C ALA A 10 -10.81 -12.13 -26.52
N LYS A 11 -9.53 -11.84 -26.19
CA LYS A 11 -8.39 -12.01 -27.11
C LYS A 11 -7.19 -12.64 -26.42
N HIS A 12 -7.06 -13.96 -26.56
CA HIS A 12 -5.97 -14.75 -25.98
C HIS A 12 -4.56 -14.20 -26.28
N LEU A 13 -4.31 -13.72 -27.52
CA LEU A 13 -3.02 -13.13 -27.89
C LEU A 13 -2.62 -11.94 -26.99
N THR A 14 -3.57 -11.16 -26.49
CA THR A 14 -3.25 -10.05 -25.58
C THR A 14 -2.80 -10.55 -24.21
N TYR A 15 -3.30 -11.71 -23.79
CA TYR A 15 -2.93 -12.37 -22.56
C TYR A 15 -1.55 -13.06 -22.66
N GLU A 16 -1.22 -13.68 -23.80
CA GLU A 16 0.13 -14.23 -24.04
C GLU A 16 1.24 -13.16 -23.90
N ASN A 17 0.93 -11.92 -24.27
CA ASN A 17 1.87 -10.81 -24.15
C ASN A 17 2.08 -10.34 -22.69
N VAL A 18 1.18 -10.67 -21.76
CA VAL A 18 1.25 -10.25 -20.34
C VAL A 18 2.56 -10.70 -19.71
N GLU A 19 3.03 -11.93 -19.99
CA GLU A 19 4.27 -12.45 -19.42
C GLU A 19 5.49 -11.63 -19.86
N ARG A 20 5.51 -11.21 -21.13
CA ARG A 20 6.55 -10.33 -21.66
C ARG A 20 6.51 -8.97 -20.98
N TRP A 21 5.34 -8.34 -20.89
CA TRP A 21 5.19 -7.04 -20.26
C TRP A 21 5.54 -7.06 -18.77
N LEU A 22 5.20 -8.15 -18.07
CA LEU A 22 5.58 -8.35 -16.67
C LEU A 22 7.10 -8.38 -16.50
N ARG A 23 7.83 -9.08 -17.40
CA ARG A 23 9.30 -9.07 -17.39
C ARG A 23 9.83 -7.67 -17.63
N GLU A 24 9.35 -6.99 -18.66
CA GLU A 24 9.79 -5.62 -18.98
C GLU A 24 9.57 -4.66 -17.80
N LEU A 25 8.44 -4.77 -17.08
CA LEU A 25 8.18 -4.01 -15.85
C LEU A 25 9.17 -4.36 -14.73
N ARG A 26 9.44 -5.64 -14.49
CA ARG A 26 10.38 -6.08 -13.44
C ARG A 26 11.83 -5.68 -13.72
N ASP A 27 12.21 -5.62 -14.99
CA ASP A 27 13.58 -5.30 -15.40
C ASP A 27 13.88 -3.79 -15.34
N HIS A 28 12.88 -2.94 -15.58
CA HIS A 28 13.08 -1.49 -15.74
C HIS A 28 12.43 -0.61 -14.66
N ALA A 29 11.46 -1.13 -13.90
CA ALA A 29 10.79 -0.34 -12.87
C ALA A 29 11.45 -0.49 -11.49
N ASP A 30 11.06 0.37 -10.56
CA ASP A 30 11.45 0.26 -9.15
C ASP A 30 11.12 -1.13 -8.59
N GLN A 31 12.01 -1.69 -7.76
CA GLN A 31 11.79 -2.98 -7.08
C GLN A 31 10.52 -3.03 -6.21
N ASN A 32 9.94 -1.87 -5.89
CA ASN A 32 8.75 -1.73 -5.07
C ASN A 32 7.54 -1.29 -5.88
N ILE A 33 7.57 -1.52 -7.20
CA ILE A 33 6.41 -1.29 -8.04
C ILE A 33 5.29 -2.26 -7.66
N VAL A 34 4.09 -1.72 -7.46
CA VAL A 34 2.87 -2.52 -7.29
C VAL A 34 2.32 -2.81 -8.67
N ILE A 35 2.11 -4.08 -8.99
CA ILE A 35 1.60 -4.50 -10.30
C ILE A 35 0.27 -5.22 -10.10
N MET A 36 -0.75 -4.79 -10.84
CA MET A 36 -2.05 -5.44 -10.87
C MET A 36 -2.37 -5.90 -12.29
N LEU A 37 -2.69 -7.19 -12.44
CA LEU A 37 -3.23 -7.75 -13.67
C LEU A 37 -4.69 -7.32 -13.83
N VAL A 38 -5.04 -6.84 -15.02
CA VAL A 38 -6.41 -6.40 -15.33
C VAL A 38 -6.93 -7.11 -16.57
N GLY A 39 -7.96 -7.93 -16.41
CA GLY A 39 -8.72 -8.50 -17.52
C GLY A 39 -9.80 -7.51 -17.97
N ASN A 40 -9.53 -6.72 -19.01
CA ASN A 40 -10.48 -5.71 -19.52
C ASN A 40 -11.48 -6.32 -20.52
N LYS A 41 -12.56 -5.58 -20.76
CA LYS A 41 -13.71 -5.94 -21.61
C LYS A 41 -14.54 -7.08 -21.05
N SER A 42 -14.75 -7.08 -19.73
CA SER A 42 -15.59 -8.06 -19.05
C SER A 42 -17.03 -8.07 -19.56
N ASP A 43 -17.49 -7.05 -20.27
CA ASP A 43 -18.77 -7.01 -20.99
C ASP A 43 -18.87 -8.08 -22.11
N LEU A 44 -17.73 -8.51 -22.65
CA LEU A 44 -17.64 -9.54 -23.70
C LEU A 44 -17.59 -10.97 -23.15
N ARG A 45 -18.26 -11.28 -22.02
CA ARG A 45 -18.26 -12.63 -21.41
C ARG A 45 -18.63 -13.78 -22.36
N HIS A 46 -19.43 -13.49 -23.39
CA HIS A 46 -19.86 -14.47 -24.38
C HIS A 46 -18.76 -14.82 -25.40
N LEU A 47 -17.65 -14.08 -25.43
CA LEU A 47 -16.48 -14.27 -26.30
C LEU A 47 -15.21 -14.56 -25.49
N ILE A 48 -15.34 -15.07 -24.26
CA ILE A 48 -14.19 -15.36 -23.39
C ILE A 48 -13.19 -16.26 -24.13
N ALA A 49 -11.95 -15.76 -24.20
CA ALA A 49 -10.79 -16.49 -24.70
C ALA A 49 -9.82 -16.86 -23.57
N VAL A 50 -9.90 -16.19 -22.42
CA VAL A 50 -9.06 -16.41 -21.23
C VAL A 50 -9.97 -16.53 -20.02
N THR A 51 -9.90 -17.63 -19.28
CA THR A 51 -10.79 -17.82 -18.13
C THR A 51 -10.29 -17.05 -16.91
N THR A 52 -11.22 -16.67 -16.04
CA THR A 52 -10.91 -15.98 -14.80
C THR A 52 -9.99 -16.82 -13.91
N GLU A 53 -10.15 -18.15 -13.89
CA GLU A 53 -9.31 -19.07 -13.13
C GLU A 53 -7.87 -19.10 -13.65
N GLU A 54 -7.68 -19.10 -14.98
CA GLU A 54 -6.36 -19.09 -15.60
C GLU A 54 -5.60 -17.81 -15.24
N ALA A 55 -6.26 -16.66 -15.38
CA ALA A 55 -5.69 -15.36 -15.07
C ALA A 55 -5.42 -15.18 -13.57
N THR A 56 -6.33 -15.67 -12.71
CA THR A 56 -6.14 -15.67 -11.26
C THR A 56 -4.92 -16.50 -10.88
N ALA A 57 -4.79 -17.71 -11.42
CA ALA A 57 -3.65 -18.57 -11.14
C ALA A 57 -2.33 -17.94 -11.64
N PHE A 58 -2.34 -17.25 -12.78
CA PHE A 58 -1.17 -16.49 -13.24
C PHE A 58 -0.80 -15.35 -12.30
N ALA A 59 -1.78 -14.59 -11.83
CA ALA A 59 -1.58 -13.49 -10.90
C ALA A 59 -1.00 -13.98 -9.57
N GLU A 60 -1.57 -15.02 -8.98
CA GLU A 60 -1.09 -15.64 -7.73
C GLU A 60 0.34 -16.15 -7.85
N ARG A 61 0.66 -16.90 -8.93
CA ARG A 61 2.02 -17.41 -9.18
C ARG A 61 3.06 -16.30 -9.30
N ASN A 62 2.65 -15.13 -9.78
CA ASN A 62 3.53 -13.98 -9.97
C ASN A 62 3.45 -12.93 -8.86
N GLY A 63 2.63 -13.16 -7.83
CA GLY A 63 2.43 -12.19 -6.75
C GLY A 63 1.80 -10.88 -7.22
N LEU A 64 0.83 -10.95 -8.14
CA LEU A 64 0.09 -9.80 -8.67
C LEU A 64 -1.32 -9.78 -8.09
N SER A 65 -1.86 -8.59 -7.87
CA SER A 65 -3.31 -8.40 -7.67
C SER A 65 -4.04 -8.63 -9.00
N PHE A 66 -5.28 -9.14 -8.98
CA PHE A 66 -6.07 -9.37 -10.19
C PHE A 66 -7.49 -8.83 -10.06
N ILE A 67 -7.98 -8.22 -11.14
CA ILE A 67 -9.37 -7.79 -11.27
C ILE A 67 -9.79 -7.80 -12.74
N GLU A 68 -11.04 -8.16 -13.01
CA GLU A 68 -11.64 -8.00 -14.33
C GLU A 68 -12.48 -6.73 -14.37
N THR A 69 -12.36 -5.99 -15.46
CA THR A 69 -12.99 -4.68 -15.64
C THR A 69 -13.66 -4.60 -17.00
N SER A 70 -14.61 -3.68 -17.11
CA SER A 70 -15.11 -3.24 -18.40
C SER A 70 -15.08 -1.72 -18.43
N ALA A 71 -14.23 -1.19 -19.30
CA ALA A 71 -14.21 0.23 -19.60
C ALA A 71 -15.50 0.69 -20.32
N LEU A 72 -16.25 -0.23 -20.94
CA LEU A 72 -17.48 0.08 -21.68
C LEU A 72 -18.64 0.43 -20.74
N ASP A 73 -18.86 -0.42 -19.74
CA ASP A 73 -19.97 -0.28 -18.78
C ASP A 73 -19.51 0.15 -17.38
N SER A 74 -18.24 0.57 -17.25
CA SER A 74 -17.58 1.00 -16.01
C SER A 74 -17.46 -0.06 -14.90
N THR A 75 -17.75 -1.33 -15.20
CA THR A 75 -17.63 -2.42 -14.22
C THR A 75 -16.20 -2.50 -13.68
N ASN A 76 -16.08 -2.42 -12.35
CA ASN A 76 -14.84 -2.58 -11.58
C ASN A 76 -13.70 -1.58 -11.89
N VAL A 77 -13.92 -0.58 -12.75
CA VAL A 77 -12.88 0.38 -13.11
C VAL A 77 -12.42 1.17 -11.88
N ASP A 78 -13.36 1.76 -11.14
CA ASP A 78 -13.05 2.51 -9.91
C ASP A 78 -12.39 1.61 -8.85
N MET A 79 -12.88 0.38 -8.72
CA MET A 79 -12.34 -0.61 -7.78
C MET A 79 -10.90 -0.97 -8.13
N ALA A 80 -10.55 -1.14 -9.42
CA ALA A 80 -9.19 -1.43 -9.84
C ALA A 80 -8.22 -0.31 -9.42
N PHE A 81 -8.60 0.95 -9.65
CA PHE A 81 -7.79 2.10 -9.25
C PHE A 81 -7.71 2.24 -7.71
N GLN A 82 -8.83 2.08 -7.00
CA GLN A 82 -8.83 2.14 -5.53
C GLN A 82 -7.93 1.06 -4.91
N ASN A 83 -7.98 -0.16 -5.44
CA ASN A 83 -7.18 -1.28 -4.96
C ASN A 83 -5.68 -1.00 -5.14
N ILE A 84 -5.26 -0.58 -6.34
CA ILE A 84 -3.84 -0.33 -6.60
C ILE A 84 -3.32 0.88 -5.80
N PHE A 85 -4.13 1.95 -5.66
CA PHE A 85 -3.74 3.10 -4.84
C PHE A 85 -3.60 2.73 -3.36
N THR A 86 -4.52 1.94 -2.83
CA THR A 86 -4.46 1.45 -1.45
C THR A 86 -3.22 0.61 -1.21
N GLU A 87 -2.87 -0.26 -2.15
CA GLU A 87 -1.70 -1.12 -2.06
C GLU A 87 -0.38 -0.32 -2.12
N ILE A 88 -0.28 0.65 -3.05
CA ILE A 88 0.85 1.58 -3.11
C ILE A 88 0.98 2.36 -1.80
N TYR A 89 -0.11 2.94 -1.30
CA TYR A 89 -0.12 3.72 -0.07
C TYR A 89 0.36 2.89 1.13
N ARG A 90 -0.08 1.63 1.22
CA ARG A 90 0.35 0.71 2.28
C ARG A 90 1.85 0.46 2.23
N ILE A 91 2.42 0.24 1.05
CA ILE A 91 3.88 0.00 0.91
C ILE A 91 4.68 1.25 1.25
N VAL A 92 4.24 2.43 0.79
CA VAL A 92 4.94 3.69 1.04
C VAL A 92 4.88 4.07 2.53
N SER A 93 3.72 3.96 3.17
CA SER A 93 3.54 4.29 4.59
C SER A 93 4.34 3.37 5.52
N GLN A 94 4.44 2.07 5.20
CA GLN A 94 5.27 1.14 5.98
C GLN A 94 6.76 1.45 5.92
N LYS A 95 7.25 2.02 4.81
CA LYS A 95 8.66 2.42 4.69
C LYS A 95 8.98 3.65 5.53
N GLN A 96 8.08 4.63 5.57
CA GLN A 96 8.25 5.84 6.39
C GLN A 96 8.32 5.56 7.91
N ILE A 97 7.80 4.41 8.37
CA ILE A 97 7.87 4.02 9.78
C ILE A 97 9.22 3.32 10.10
N ARG A 98 9.84 2.66 9.12
CA ARG A 98 11.07 1.88 9.31
C ARG A 98 12.33 2.73 9.22
N ASP A 99 12.29 3.79 8.43
CA ASP A 99 13.34 4.80 8.36
C ASP A 99 12.87 6.03 9.16
N PRO A 100 13.24 6.16 10.46
CA PRO A 100 13.01 7.42 11.14
C PRO A 100 13.73 8.52 10.36
N PRO A 101 13.18 9.74 10.27
CA PRO A 101 13.91 10.84 9.67
C PRO A 101 15.25 10.98 10.40
N GLU A 102 16.37 10.81 9.69
CA GLU A 102 17.68 11.25 10.13
C GLU A 102 17.65 12.79 10.20
N GLY A 103 17.13 13.31 11.31
CA GLY A 103 16.98 14.74 11.53
C GLY A 103 16.03 14.97 12.69
N ASP A 104 16.57 15.49 13.79
CA ASP A 104 15.91 15.89 15.03
C ASP A 104 15.66 14.82 16.11
N THR A 105 16.69 14.03 16.43
CA THR A 105 16.89 13.73 17.86
C THR A 105 17.63 14.90 18.51
N ILE A 106 16.89 15.82 19.13
CA ILE A 106 17.47 16.71 20.14
C ILE A 106 17.97 15.79 21.26
N ARG A 107 19.26 15.45 21.25
CA ARG A 107 19.93 14.85 22.40
C ARG A 107 20.07 15.95 23.45
N PRO A 108 19.41 15.87 24.62
CA PRO A 108 19.67 16.82 25.69
C PRO A 108 21.11 16.58 26.16
N GLN A 109 22.01 17.53 25.91
CA GLN A 109 23.42 17.36 26.24
C GLN A 109 23.76 17.54 27.73
N ASN A 110 22.81 17.86 28.60
CA ASN A 110 23.05 18.02 30.04
C ASN A 110 21.92 17.39 30.85
N PHE A 111 22.05 16.11 31.20
CA PHE A 111 21.29 15.51 32.29
C PHE A 111 22.10 15.63 33.57
N GLU A 112 21.79 16.62 34.40
CA GLU A 112 22.10 16.53 35.83
C GLU A 112 20.96 15.78 36.53
N PRO A 113 21.26 14.77 37.37
CA PRO A 113 20.23 14.10 38.16
C PRO A 113 19.64 15.08 39.17
N ILE A 114 18.34 15.33 39.08
CA ILE A 114 17.62 16.07 40.12
C ILE A 114 17.44 15.13 41.32
N ASP A 115 18.27 15.31 42.36
CA ASP A 115 18.13 14.62 43.64
C ASP A 115 16.98 15.23 44.43
N VAL A 116 15.79 14.64 44.30
CA VAL A 116 14.59 15.09 45.03
C VAL A 116 14.65 14.52 46.45
N LYS A 117 15.20 15.30 47.39
CA LYS A 117 15.13 14.93 48.80
C LYS A 117 13.70 15.09 49.32
N PRO A 118 13.17 14.10 50.08
CA PRO A 118 11.84 14.22 50.67
C PRO A 118 11.78 15.43 51.61
N THR A 119 10.83 16.34 51.38
CA THR A 119 10.55 17.43 52.30
C THR A 119 10.02 16.84 53.60
N MET A 120 10.79 16.99 54.69
CA MET A 120 10.28 16.67 56.02
C MET A 120 9.20 17.68 56.40
N ASN A 121 8.00 17.16 56.66
CA ASN A 121 6.87 17.87 57.24
C ASN A 121 7.28 18.35 58.64
N THR A 122 7.49 19.65 58.81
CA THR A 122 7.35 20.28 60.12
C THR A 122 6.05 21.07 60.13
N ASP A 123 5.14 20.59 60.99
CA ASP A 123 3.84 21.15 61.24
C ASP A 123 3.87 22.65 61.56
N SER A 124 2.70 23.26 61.32
CA SER A 124 2.15 24.47 61.95
C SER A 124 2.41 25.83 61.32
N VAL A 125 1.60 26.18 60.30
CA VAL A 125 0.93 27.50 60.27
C VAL A 125 -0.50 27.36 59.71
N ARG A 126 -1.49 27.41 60.61
CA ARG A 126 -2.91 27.64 60.28
C ARG A 126 -3.04 28.90 59.42
N LYS A 127 -3.61 28.81 58.22
CA LYS A 127 -4.32 29.94 57.61
C LYS A 127 -5.64 29.48 57.01
N GLN A 128 -6.68 30.16 57.47
CA GLN A 128 -8.10 29.95 57.28
C GLN A 128 -8.50 30.44 55.87
N CYS A 129 -9.13 29.58 55.07
CA CYS A 129 -9.75 29.97 53.80
C CYS A 129 -11.17 30.48 54.07
N CYS A 130 -11.51 31.62 53.47
CA CYS A 130 -12.79 32.32 53.63
C CYS A 130 -13.92 31.68 52.80
N GLN A 131 -15.13 31.88 53.33
CA GLN A 131 -16.47 31.58 52.78
C GLN A 131 -16.74 32.19 51.42
#